data_AF-A0A924WDT2-F1
#
_entry.id   AF-A0A924WDT2-F1
#
_cell.length_a   1.000
_cell.length_b   1.000
_cell.length_c   1.000
_cell.angle_alpha   90.00
_cell.angle_beta   90.00
_cell.angle_gamma   90.00
#
_symmetry.space_group_name_H-M   'P 1'
#
loop_
_entity.id
_entity.type
_entity.pdbx_description
1 polymer ?
#
loop_
_entity_poly.entity_id
_entity_poly.type
_entity_poly.pdbx_seq_one_letter_code
_entity_poly.pdbx_strand_id
1 'polypeptide(L)'
;MNDPIAIFPNETYLNGLRDADASVVDALYNEFRPPVARVIETAGGSYADGNTFFRVAVIQTARLAHLGNYPADVPVYLFLKNLAVAQYRDWLDEKGQESPAIPDISEEDMEVVAVLPDQNEMRDIRNQIRAKRQFAQLSIDDQRQILSLAKSLKDLSPEAEAIETGPYKASVGRYKNLLKESDQTWDQALPSWVVTPLTDTHFHQTRSACEALERRLYSSQVPASNENKTIKYAFIGFVLLTLGYAVFTWLNRDRTPAEVYDNNFQPPASILDDMAARYAHDSVAPVRPELCTIAFSQADAYYKKREWREAASALAGMMEDSLISCQSDALFYLAIVGLQMDRPELSIECISKIEDLERFGEDLYWYMALAYVKMAANDPSEKDIARRAVERALSNTEIPERRVQAEKMLEELAE
;
A
#
# COMPACT_ATOMS: atom_id res chain seq x y z
N MET A 1 46.17 5.95 18.92
CA MET A 1 45.08 4.96 18.83
C MET A 1 45.53 3.90 17.84
N ASN A 2 45.30 2.61 18.09
CA ASN A 2 45.58 1.60 17.07
C ASN A 2 44.58 1.78 15.92
N ASP A 3 45.07 1.84 14.70
CA ASP A 3 44.22 1.91 13.51
C ASP A 3 43.31 0.67 13.46
N PRO A 4 42.04 0.83 13.04
CA PRO A 4 41.12 -0.29 12.89
C PRO A 4 41.69 -1.31 11.90
N ILE A 5 41.54 -2.59 12.23
CA ILE A 5 41.97 -3.68 11.34
C ILE A 5 40.97 -3.79 10.19
N ALA A 6 41.42 -3.39 9.00
CA ALA A 6 40.72 -3.55 7.71
C ALA A 6 40.16 -4.97 7.55
N ILE A 7 38.83 -5.13 7.47
CA ILE A 7 38.20 -6.44 7.20
C ILE A 7 38.48 -6.89 5.75
N PHE A 8 38.49 -5.93 4.82
CA PHE A 8 38.75 -6.18 3.41
C PHE A 8 40.10 -5.57 2.95
N PRO A 9 40.68 -6.09 1.86
CA PRO A 9 41.78 -5.41 1.18
C PRO A 9 41.38 -3.99 0.72
N ASN A 10 42.35 -3.07 0.65
CA ASN A 10 42.14 -1.68 0.22
C ASN A 10 41.41 -1.57 -1.14
N GLU A 11 41.80 -2.44 -2.09
CA GLU A 11 41.20 -2.50 -3.42
C GLU A 11 39.71 -2.83 -3.40
N THR A 12 39.27 -3.67 -2.46
CA THR A 12 37.84 -4.02 -2.32
C THR A 12 37.01 -2.80 -1.95
N TYR A 13 37.49 -1.97 -1.01
CA TYR A 13 36.80 -0.73 -0.66
C TYR A 13 36.80 0.26 -1.83
N LEU A 14 37.93 0.40 -2.54
CA LEU A 14 38.03 1.33 -3.67
C LEU A 14 37.16 0.92 -4.87
N ASN A 15 37.12 -0.37 -5.21
CA ASN A 15 36.26 -0.89 -6.26
C ASN A 15 34.77 -0.70 -5.89
N GLY A 16 34.40 -1.02 -4.65
CA GLY A 16 33.04 -0.78 -4.18
C GLY A 16 32.63 0.69 -4.19
N LEU A 17 33.52 1.60 -3.80
CA LEU A 17 33.29 3.04 -3.86
C LEU A 17 33.18 3.54 -5.32
N ARG A 18 33.99 3.00 -6.24
CA ARG A 18 33.94 3.30 -7.68
C ARG A 18 32.59 2.89 -8.29
N ASP A 19 32.06 1.75 -7.87
CA ASP A 19 30.82 1.17 -8.38
C ASP A 19 29.58 1.59 -7.57
N ALA A 20 29.76 2.42 -6.55
CA ALA A 20 28.71 2.82 -5.60
C ALA A 20 27.99 1.64 -4.92
N ASP A 21 28.73 0.57 -4.59
CA ASP A 21 28.22 -0.61 -3.91
C ASP A 21 27.81 -0.29 -2.46
N ALA A 22 26.52 -0.44 -2.17
CA ALA A 22 25.95 -0.18 -0.85
C ALA A 22 26.53 -1.07 0.25
N SER A 23 26.95 -2.30 -0.06
CA SER A 23 27.56 -3.23 0.91
C SER A 23 28.93 -2.76 1.37
N VAL A 24 29.69 -2.13 0.47
CA VAL A 24 31.00 -1.55 0.79
C VAL A 24 30.84 -0.27 1.60
N VAL A 25 29.83 0.56 1.27
CA VAL A 25 29.49 1.72 2.11
C VAL A 25 29.10 1.28 3.52
N ASP A 26 28.34 0.19 3.69
CA ASP A 26 28.00 -0.38 4.99
C ASP A 26 29.24 -0.83 5.77
N ALA A 27 30.17 -1.54 5.12
CA ALA A 27 31.44 -1.93 5.73
C ALA A 27 32.23 -0.71 6.22
N LEU A 28 32.39 0.33 5.39
CA LEU A 28 33.07 1.58 5.77
C LEU A 28 32.40 2.26 6.99
N TYR A 29 31.06 2.30 7.02
CA TYR A 29 30.30 2.90 8.12
C TYR A 29 30.40 2.15 9.44
N ASN A 30 30.48 0.81 9.39
CA ASN A 30 30.61 0.00 10.60
C ASN A 30 32.04 0.04 11.16
N GLU A 31 33.02 0.12 10.27
CA GLU A 31 34.42 -0.06 10.62
C GLU A 31 35.16 1.26 10.89
N PHE A 32 35.01 2.24 10.00
CA PHE A 32 35.82 3.46 10.02
C PHE A 32 35.09 4.67 10.61
N ARG A 33 33.75 4.69 10.61
CA ARG A 33 32.99 5.80 11.19
C ARG A 33 33.29 6.02 12.68
N PRO A 34 33.24 5.01 13.58
CA PRO A 34 33.50 5.25 15.00
C PRO A 34 34.89 5.84 15.29
N PRO A 35 36.01 5.31 14.75
CA PRO A 35 37.32 5.91 15.00
C PRO A 35 37.46 7.29 14.35
N VAL A 36 36.94 7.53 13.13
CA VAL A 36 37.00 8.86 12.50
C VAL A 36 36.20 9.90 13.27
N ALA A 37 35.00 9.54 13.75
CA ALA A 37 34.19 10.45 14.55
C ALA A 37 34.90 10.89 15.84
N ARG A 38 35.62 9.96 16.51
CA ARG A 38 36.43 10.29 17.70
C ARG A 38 37.60 11.22 17.36
N VAL A 39 38.22 11.08 16.19
CA VAL A 39 39.30 11.99 15.78
C VAL A 39 38.78 13.42 15.60
N ILE A 40 37.57 13.58 15.04
CA ILE A 40 36.93 14.89 14.94
C ILE A 40 36.56 15.45 16.31
N GLU A 41 36.11 14.60 17.25
CA GLU A 41 35.90 15.02 18.65
C GLU A 41 37.19 15.53 19.29
N THR A 42 38.30 14.83 19.08
CA THR A 42 39.61 15.31 19.57
C THR A 42 40.07 16.58 18.87
N ALA A 43 39.59 16.85 17.66
CA ALA A 43 39.82 18.09 16.92
C ALA A 43 38.84 19.22 17.33
N GLY A 44 38.07 19.05 18.41
CA GLY A 44 37.16 20.06 18.98
C GLY A 44 35.71 19.99 18.50
N GLY A 45 35.36 19.01 17.65
CA GLY A 45 34.00 18.78 17.22
C GLY A 45 33.18 17.96 18.21
N SER A 46 31.89 17.78 17.92
CA SER A 46 31.05 16.78 18.56
C SER A 46 31.09 15.43 17.82
N TYR A 47 30.65 14.35 18.46
CA TYR A 47 30.42 13.08 17.77
C TYR A 47 29.52 13.21 16.53
N ALA A 48 28.53 14.13 16.60
CA ALA A 48 27.60 14.38 15.52
C ALA A 48 28.28 15.07 14.32
N ASP A 49 29.22 15.98 14.59
CA ASP A 49 30.10 16.55 13.56
C ASP A 49 30.96 15.45 12.95
N GLY A 50 31.52 14.57 13.78
CA GLY A 50 32.25 13.38 13.37
C GLY A 50 31.49 12.51 12.35
N ASN A 51 30.24 12.18 12.65
CA ASN A 51 29.39 11.44 11.72
C ASN A 51 29.10 12.22 10.43
N THR A 52 28.85 13.53 10.54
CA THR A 52 28.53 14.38 9.39
C THR A 52 29.69 14.47 8.42
N PHE A 53 30.90 14.72 8.91
CA PHE A 53 32.09 14.88 8.06
C PHE A 53 32.67 13.54 7.60
N PHE A 54 32.44 12.45 8.34
CA PHE A 54 32.68 11.10 7.81
C PHE A 54 31.83 10.82 6.57
N ARG A 55 30.53 11.13 6.59
CA ARG A 55 29.66 11.00 5.39
C ARG A 55 30.18 11.83 4.22
N VAL A 56 30.57 13.09 4.47
CA VAL A 56 31.11 13.97 3.43
C VAL A 56 32.37 13.36 2.82
N ALA A 57 33.29 12.85 3.66
CA ALA A 57 34.50 12.19 3.21
C ALA A 57 34.20 10.93 2.39
N VAL A 58 33.25 10.08 2.81
CA VAL A 58 32.84 8.89 2.03
C VAL A 58 32.33 9.28 0.64
N ILE A 59 31.44 10.28 0.55
CA ILE A 59 30.88 10.74 -0.72
C ILE A 59 31.99 11.31 -1.63
N GLN A 60 32.91 12.11 -1.09
CA GLN A 60 34.00 12.68 -1.87
C GLN A 60 35.02 11.62 -2.32
N THR A 61 35.39 10.69 -1.45
CA THR A 61 36.27 9.56 -1.79
C THR A 61 35.64 8.68 -2.86
N ALA A 62 34.32 8.41 -2.79
CA ALA A 62 33.61 7.69 -3.82
C ALA A 62 33.69 8.39 -5.18
N ARG A 63 33.50 9.71 -5.21
CA ARG A 63 33.65 10.52 -6.43
C ARG A 63 35.06 10.45 -6.98
N LEU A 64 36.09 10.56 -6.13
CA LEU A 64 37.49 10.44 -6.55
C LEU A 64 37.80 9.06 -7.11
N ALA A 65 37.33 7.98 -6.47
CA ALA A 65 37.49 6.61 -6.94
C ALA A 65 36.78 6.36 -8.28
N HIS A 66 35.57 6.92 -8.44
CA HIS A 66 34.79 6.87 -9.68
C HIS A 66 35.48 7.57 -10.84
N LEU A 67 36.06 8.75 -10.59
CA LEU A 67 36.78 9.53 -11.59
C LEU A 67 38.22 9.04 -11.85
N GLY A 68 38.69 8.04 -11.11
CA GLY A 68 40.07 7.54 -11.24
C GLY A 68 41.13 8.47 -10.63
N ASN A 69 40.74 9.42 -9.79
CA ASN A 69 41.61 10.43 -9.17
C ASN A 69 42.00 10.07 -7.72
N TYR A 70 41.71 8.85 -7.27
CA TYR A 70 42.12 8.40 -5.93
C TYR A 70 43.63 8.07 -5.90
N PRO A 71 44.39 8.53 -4.90
CA PRO A 71 45.82 8.25 -4.80
C PRO A 71 46.09 6.76 -4.50
N ALA A 72 46.73 6.06 -5.44
CA ALA A 72 46.86 4.60 -5.43
C ALA A 72 47.57 4.03 -4.18
N ASP A 73 48.53 4.77 -3.63
CA ASP A 73 49.38 4.30 -2.52
C ASP A 73 48.80 4.61 -1.13
N VAL A 74 47.61 5.22 -1.06
CA VAL A 74 47.01 5.64 0.22
C VAL A 74 45.96 4.64 0.70
N PRO A 75 46.07 4.13 1.95
CA PRO A 75 45.01 3.33 2.57
C PRO A 75 43.71 4.12 2.74
N VAL A 76 42.58 3.52 2.37
CA VAL A 76 41.23 4.12 2.40
C VAL A 76 40.89 4.67 3.78
N TYR A 77 41.25 3.96 4.84
CA TYR A 77 41.02 4.44 6.21
C TYR A 77 41.76 5.76 6.48
N LEU A 78 43.06 5.83 6.17
CA LEU A 78 43.87 7.03 6.40
C LEU A 78 43.37 8.20 5.55
N PHE A 79 42.99 7.94 4.30
CA PHE A 79 42.41 8.95 3.43
C PHE A 79 41.09 9.48 3.99
N LEU A 80 40.16 8.61 4.37
CA LEU A 80 38.86 9.01 4.94
C LEU A 80 39.01 9.78 6.26
N LYS A 81 39.92 9.34 7.14
CA LYS A 81 40.22 10.01 8.40
C LYS A 81 40.71 11.44 8.15
N ASN A 82 41.77 11.60 7.36
CA ASN A 82 42.39 12.89 7.12
C ASN A 82 41.47 13.82 6.30
N LEU A 83 40.72 13.28 5.33
CA LEU A 83 39.75 14.05 4.56
C LEU A 83 38.60 14.55 5.44
N ALA A 84 38.06 13.72 6.34
CA ALA A 84 36.98 14.13 7.24
C ALA A 84 37.42 15.25 8.20
N VAL A 85 38.65 15.16 8.72
CA VAL A 85 39.25 16.21 9.56
C VAL A 85 39.48 17.51 8.77
N ALA A 86 40.02 17.41 7.54
CA ALA A 86 40.23 18.56 6.67
C ALA A 86 38.91 19.26 6.32
N GLN A 87 37.88 18.48 5.99
CA GLN A 87 36.52 18.95 5.74
C GLN A 87 35.90 19.67 6.94
N TYR A 88 36.10 19.14 8.15
CA TYR A 88 35.62 19.77 9.38
C TYR A 88 36.32 21.12 9.64
N ARG A 89 37.64 21.18 9.49
CA ARG A 89 38.42 22.41 9.71
C ARG A 89 38.10 23.50 8.69
N ASP A 90 38.07 23.16 7.41
CA ASP A 90 37.70 24.12 6.36
C ASP A 90 36.27 24.65 6.61
N TRP A 91 35.36 23.82 7.14
CA TRP A 91 34.04 24.29 7.57
C TRP A 91 34.07 25.21 8.81
N LEU A 92 34.93 24.97 9.80
CA LEU A 92 35.11 25.89 10.94
C LEU A 92 35.61 27.25 10.47
N ASP A 93 36.61 27.26 9.59
CA ASP A 93 37.19 28.46 9.02
C ASP A 93 36.13 29.27 8.25
N GLU A 94 35.27 28.61 7.46
CA GLU A 94 34.11 29.23 6.82
C GLU A 94 33.09 29.84 7.81
N LYS A 95 33.00 29.28 9.02
CA LYS A 95 32.13 29.80 10.09
C LYS A 95 32.81 30.86 10.94
N GLY A 96 34.07 31.19 10.68
CA GLY A 96 34.86 32.09 11.51
C GLY A 96 35.04 31.55 12.93
N GLN A 97 35.05 30.22 13.09
CA GLN A 97 35.28 29.55 14.37
C GLN A 97 36.76 29.20 14.49
N GLU A 98 37.34 29.37 15.68
CA GLU A 98 38.74 29.01 15.92
C GLU A 98 38.93 27.49 15.83
N SER A 99 39.77 27.06 14.89
CA SER A 99 40.21 25.67 14.78
C SER A 99 41.20 25.34 15.91
N PRO A 100 40.98 24.27 16.69
CA PRO A 100 41.94 23.86 17.71
C PRO A 100 43.30 23.51 17.11
N ALA A 101 44.36 23.68 17.90
CA ALA A 101 45.72 23.34 17.50
C ALA A 101 45.80 21.89 17.00
N ILE A 102 46.52 21.69 15.90
CA ILE A 102 46.71 20.38 15.28
C ILE A 102 47.55 19.54 16.26
N PRO A 103 47.05 18.38 16.75
CA PRO A 103 47.91 17.46 17.49
C PRO A 103 49.04 16.98 16.58
N ASP A 104 50.19 16.59 17.14
CA ASP A 104 51.31 16.04 16.36
C ASP A 104 50.80 14.91 15.45
N ILE A 105 50.83 15.17 14.13
CA ILE A 105 50.44 14.23 13.10
C ILE A 105 51.60 13.31 12.78
N SER A 106 51.33 12.02 12.54
CA SER A 106 52.35 11.07 12.12
C SER A 106 52.88 11.43 10.73
N GLU A 107 54.08 10.93 10.38
CA GLU A 107 54.63 11.10 9.03
C GLU A 107 53.67 10.54 7.96
N GLU A 108 53.05 9.39 8.22
CA GLU A 108 52.02 8.80 7.36
C GLU A 108 50.81 9.73 7.17
N ASP A 109 50.36 10.41 8.22
CA ASP A 109 49.25 11.37 8.10
C ASP A 109 49.66 12.61 7.29
N MET A 110 50.91 13.07 7.40
CA MET A 110 51.41 14.20 6.58
C MET A 110 51.42 13.87 5.09
N GLU A 111 51.85 12.66 4.71
CA GLU A 111 51.86 12.21 3.32
C GLU A 111 50.45 12.20 2.72
N VAL A 112 49.45 11.75 3.50
CA VAL A 112 48.05 11.76 3.08
C VAL A 112 47.52 13.19 2.94
N VAL A 113 47.81 14.07 3.90
CA VAL A 113 47.37 15.47 3.87
C VAL A 113 47.87 16.20 2.59
N ALA A 114 49.07 15.86 2.12
CA ALA A 114 49.64 16.46 0.91
C ALA A 114 48.89 16.10 -0.39
N VAL A 115 48.12 15.01 -0.40
CA VAL A 115 47.36 14.53 -1.57
C VAL A 115 45.85 14.72 -1.42
N LEU A 116 45.40 15.43 -0.38
CA LEU A 116 43.98 15.74 -0.21
C LEU A 116 43.50 16.76 -1.25
N PRO A 117 42.20 16.70 -1.62
CA PRO A 117 41.53 17.75 -2.39
C PRO A 117 41.75 19.15 -1.81
N ASP A 118 41.78 20.16 -2.69
CA ASP A 118 41.93 21.54 -2.24
C ASP A 118 40.66 22.09 -1.54
N GLN A 119 40.76 23.28 -0.95
CA GLN A 119 39.63 23.90 -0.26
C GLN A 119 38.42 24.14 -1.18
N ASN A 120 38.62 24.48 -2.45
CA ASN A 120 37.51 24.73 -3.37
C ASN A 120 36.77 23.43 -3.70
N GLU A 121 37.50 22.33 -3.91
CA GLU A 121 36.92 21.00 -4.15
C GLU A 121 36.17 20.48 -2.92
N MET A 122 36.71 20.72 -1.72
CA MET A 122 36.04 20.38 -0.47
C MET A 122 34.75 21.18 -0.26
N ARG A 123 34.75 22.47 -0.61
CA ARG A 123 33.56 23.33 -0.57
C ARG A 123 32.52 22.91 -1.60
N ASP A 124 32.95 22.59 -2.82
CA ASP A 124 32.11 22.10 -3.90
C ASP A 124 31.30 20.87 -3.44
N ILE A 125 31.95 19.85 -2.87
CA ILE A 125 31.22 18.65 -2.42
C ILE A 125 30.22 18.95 -1.28
N ARG A 126 30.56 19.83 -0.33
CA ARG A 126 29.61 20.24 0.72
C ARG A 126 28.42 20.99 0.14
N ASN A 127 28.65 21.85 -0.85
CA ASN A 127 27.59 22.56 -1.57
C ASN A 127 26.72 21.61 -2.38
N GLN A 128 27.29 20.59 -3.02
CA GLN A 128 26.51 19.54 -3.70
C GLN A 128 25.61 18.75 -2.74
N ILE A 129 26.16 18.38 -1.58
CA ILE A 129 25.39 17.68 -0.55
C ILE A 129 24.26 18.56 -0.01
N ARG A 130 24.53 19.86 0.22
CA ARG A 130 23.53 20.85 0.63
C ARG A 130 22.45 21.05 -0.44
N ALA A 131 22.86 21.20 -1.70
CA ALA A 131 21.97 21.38 -2.85
C ALA A 131 20.94 20.26 -2.91
N LYS A 132 21.39 19.00 -2.93
CA LYS A 132 20.49 17.84 -2.95
C LYS A 132 19.55 17.78 -1.74
N ARG A 133 20.05 18.10 -0.54
CA ARG A 133 19.23 18.11 0.68
C ARG A 133 18.10 19.14 0.59
N GLN A 134 18.42 20.35 0.16
CA GLN A 134 17.42 21.43 0.04
C GLN A 134 16.45 21.18 -1.11
N PHE A 135 16.90 20.55 -2.20
CA PHE A 135 16.03 20.14 -3.31
C PHE A 135 14.89 19.23 -2.84
N ALA A 136 15.16 18.30 -1.93
CA ALA A 136 14.14 17.40 -1.38
C ALA A 136 13.06 18.11 -0.54
N GLN A 137 13.26 19.36 -0.13
CA GLN A 137 12.29 20.16 0.64
C GLN A 137 11.32 20.95 -0.26
N LEU A 138 11.57 21.00 -1.56
CA LEU A 138 10.72 21.69 -2.52
C LEU A 138 9.42 20.92 -2.78
N SER A 139 8.42 21.63 -3.30
CA SER A 139 7.19 20.99 -3.80
C SER A 139 7.51 20.03 -4.97
N ILE A 140 6.66 19.04 -5.20
CA ILE A 140 6.87 18.05 -6.29
C ILE A 140 6.98 18.75 -7.65
N ASP A 141 6.18 19.79 -7.89
CA ASP A 141 6.22 20.53 -9.15
C ASP A 141 7.50 21.35 -9.30
N ASP A 142 7.99 21.95 -8.22
CA ASP A 142 9.29 22.64 -8.21
C ASP A 142 10.46 21.68 -8.45
N GLN A 143 10.42 20.51 -7.83
CA GLN A 143 11.41 19.46 -8.03
C GLN A 143 11.47 19.02 -9.50
N ARG A 144 10.31 18.82 -10.14
CA ARG A 144 10.22 18.46 -11.56
C ARG A 144 10.82 19.53 -12.46
N GLN A 145 10.48 20.80 -12.21
CA GLN A 145 10.98 21.93 -12.99
C GLN A 145 12.50 22.07 -12.89
N ILE A 146 13.04 22.04 -11.67
CA ILE A 146 14.49 22.17 -11.45
C ILE A 146 15.23 20.94 -11.98
N LEU A 147 14.68 19.73 -11.86
CA LEU A 147 15.29 18.53 -12.41
C LEU A 147 15.30 18.55 -13.95
N SER A 148 14.23 19.05 -14.57
CA SER A 148 14.17 19.24 -16.03
C SER A 148 15.28 20.18 -16.49
N LEU A 149 15.42 21.32 -15.82
CA LEU A 149 16.45 22.32 -16.11
C LEU A 149 17.87 21.76 -15.86
N ALA A 150 18.08 21.01 -14.77
CA ALA A 150 19.39 20.41 -14.49
C ALA A 150 19.78 19.37 -15.56
N LYS A 151 18.81 18.57 -16.05
CA LYS A 151 19.05 17.60 -17.12
C LYS A 151 19.39 18.29 -18.45
N SER A 152 18.65 19.32 -18.84
CA SER A 152 18.94 20.07 -20.07
C SER A 152 20.32 20.73 -20.05
N LEU A 153 20.79 21.16 -18.87
CA LEU A 153 22.13 21.73 -18.69
C LEU A 153 23.24 20.66 -18.70
N LYS A 154 22.98 19.44 -18.22
CA LYS A 154 23.93 18.33 -18.28
C LYS A 154 24.20 17.88 -19.73
N ASP A 155 23.18 17.88 -20.57
CA ASP A 155 23.24 17.32 -21.92
C ASP A 155 23.75 18.33 -22.99
N LEU A 156 24.18 19.53 -22.60
CA LEU A 156 24.77 20.58 -23.46
C LEU A 156 23.96 20.85 -24.75
N SER A 157 22.70 21.27 -24.62
CA SER A 157 22.03 22.00 -25.70
C SER A 157 22.43 23.49 -25.64
N PRO A 158 22.93 24.10 -26.73
CA PRO A 158 23.41 25.49 -26.76
C PRO A 158 22.31 26.56 -26.60
N GLU A 159 21.07 26.14 -26.36
CA GLU A 159 19.91 26.99 -26.07
C GLU A 159 19.49 26.83 -24.60
N ALA A 160 20.41 27.02 -23.66
CA ALA A 160 20.04 27.11 -22.25
C ALA A 160 19.20 28.38 -22.05
N GLU A 161 17.88 28.22 -21.89
CA GLU A 161 16.97 29.32 -21.59
C GLU A 161 17.45 30.05 -20.33
N ALA A 162 17.61 31.38 -20.42
CA ALA A 162 18.04 32.19 -19.29
C ALA A 162 17.06 32.03 -18.12
N ILE A 163 17.60 31.59 -16.97
CA ILE A 163 16.84 31.31 -15.75
C ILE A 163 15.98 32.51 -15.30
N GLU A 164 16.46 33.73 -15.52
CA GLU A 164 15.81 34.96 -15.09
C GLU A 164 14.59 35.36 -15.93
N THR A 165 14.46 34.81 -17.13
CA THR A 165 13.36 35.09 -18.08
C THR A 165 12.55 33.86 -18.46
N GLY A 166 13.02 32.66 -18.10
CA GLY A 166 12.39 31.39 -18.44
C GLY A 166 11.24 30.99 -17.49
N PRO A 167 10.50 29.91 -17.86
CA PRO A 167 9.35 29.42 -17.09
C PRO A 167 9.73 28.92 -15.69
N TYR A 168 11.01 28.64 -15.45
CA TYR A 168 11.53 28.07 -14.21
C TYR A 168 11.88 29.11 -13.13
N LYS A 169 11.80 30.42 -13.44
CA LYS A 169 12.23 31.51 -12.55
C LYS A 169 11.67 31.40 -11.13
N ALA A 170 10.38 31.11 -11.01
CA ALA A 170 9.71 31.04 -9.71
C ALA A 170 10.22 29.86 -8.86
N SER A 171 10.38 28.68 -9.46
CA SER A 171 10.89 27.49 -8.79
C SER A 171 12.38 27.65 -8.42
N VAL A 172 13.18 28.22 -9.32
CA VAL A 172 14.58 28.54 -9.03
C VAL A 172 14.69 29.56 -7.90
N GLY A 173 13.87 30.61 -7.90
CA GLY A 173 13.82 31.58 -6.80
C GLY A 173 13.52 30.93 -5.44
N ARG A 174 12.52 30.03 -5.38
CA ARG A 174 12.22 29.25 -4.17
C ARG A 174 13.40 28.39 -3.73
N TYR A 175 14.09 27.76 -4.68
CA TYR A 175 15.24 26.91 -4.37
C TYR A 175 16.45 27.72 -3.86
N LYS A 176 16.75 28.87 -4.48
CA LYS A 176 17.78 29.81 -3.99
C LYS A 176 17.51 30.26 -2.56
N ASN A 177 16.25 30.54 -2.23
CA ASN A 177 15.84 30.92 -0.88
C ASN A 177 16.13 29.80 0.14
N LEU A 178 15.82 28.54 -0.18
CA LEU A 178 16.17 27.39 0.69
C LEU A 178 17.68 27.21 0.84
N LEU A 179 18.43 27.50 -0.22
CA LEU A 179 19.88 27.48 -0.20
C LEU A 179 20.48 28.67 0.55
N LYS A 180 19.69 29.69 0.94
CA LYS A 180 20.19 30.95 1.52
C LYS A 180 21.21 31.65 0.61
N GLU A 181 21.04 31.48 -0.71
CA GLU A 181 21.87 32.10 -1.76
C GLU A 181 21.05 33.18 -2.50
N SER A 182 20.23 33.95 -1.76
CA SER A 182 19.34 34.97 -2.34
C SER A 182 20.10 36.02 -3.15
N ASP A 183 21.36 36.25 -2.79
CA ASP A 183 22.18 37.38 -3.26
C ASP A 183 23.18 36.98 -4.36
N GLN A 184 23.35 35.68 -4.64
CA GLN A 184 24.18 35.21 -5.76
C GLN A 184 23.39 35.29 -7.07
N THR A 185 23.95 35.89 -8.12
CA THR A 185 23.31 35.90 -9.43
C THR A 185 23.47 34.54 -10.11
N TRP A 186 22.35 33.92 -10.48
CA TRP A 186 22.32 32.68 -11.29
C TRP A 186 21.90 33.11 -12.70
N ASP A 187 22.76 33.93 -13.32
CA ASP A 187 22.39 34.77 -14.48
C ASP A 187 21.97 33.98 -15.72
N GLN A 188 22.60 32.82 -15.98
CA GLN A 188 22.42 32.08 -17.23
C GLN A 188 22.18 30.58 -17.06
N ALA A 189 22.71 29.96 -16.01
CA ALA A 189 22.59 28.52 -15.77
C ALA A 189 22.64 28.17 -14.29
N LEU A 190 22.11 26.99 -13.93
CA LEU A 190 22.29 26.44 -12.59
C LEU A 190 23.79 26.14 -12.38
N PRO A 191 24.37 26.49 -11.22
CA PRO A 191 25.77 26.17 -10.93
C PRO A 191 26.05 24.67 -11.03
N SER A 192 27.27 24.27 -11.38
CA SER A 192 27.68 22.86 -11.47
C SER A 192 27.43 22.10 -10.17
N TRP A 193 27.70 22.73 -9.02
CA TRP A 193 27.43 22.18 -7.69
C TRP A 193 25.92 21.97 -7.39
N VAL A 194 25.03 22.54 -8.20
CA VAL A 194 23.58 22.24 -8.18
C VAL A 194 23.23 21.16 -9.20
N VAL A 195 23.80 21.22 -10.41
CA VAL A 195 23.49 20.29 -11.50
C VAL A 195 23.98 18.88 -11.21
N THR A 196 25.25 18.73 -10.84
CA THR A 196 25.90 17.44 -10.55
C THR A 196 25.11 16.58 -9.57
N PRO A 197 24.77 17.05 -8.36
CA PRO A 197 24.08 16.20 -7.38
C PRO A 197 22.61 15.91 -7.73
N LEU A 198 22.05 16.53 -8.77
CA LEU A 198 20.70 16.25 -9.26
C LEU A 198 20.70 15.27 -10.43
N THR A 199 21.82 15.11 -11.13
CA THR A 199 21.88 14.40 -12.41
C THR A 199 22.94 13.30 -12.47
N ASP A 200 23.88 13.26 -11.53
CA ASP A 200 24.91 12.23 -11.44
C ASP A 200 24.39 10.99 -10.70
N THR A 201 24.27 9.87 -11.44
CA THR A 201 23.78 8.59 -10.92
C THR A 201 24.66 8.03 -9.82
N HIS A 202 25.99 8.13 -9.96
CA HIS A 202 26.94 7.61 -8.98
C HIS A 202 26.80 8.37 -7.66
N PHE A 203 26.77 9.71 -7.73
CA PHE A 203 26.51 10.55 -6.56
C PHE A 203 25.20 10.18 -5.85
N HIS A 204 24.10 9.97 -6.60
CA HIS A 204 22.81 9.58 -6.02
C HIS A 204 22.88 8.23 -5.31
N GLN A 205 23.56 7.24 -5.92
CA GLN A 205 23.68 5.89 -5.36
C GLN A 205 24.49 5.90 -4.07
N THR A 206 25.70 6.47 -4.09
CA THR A 206 26.56 6.56 -2.90
C THR A 206 25.87 7.32 -1.77
N ARG A 207 25.25 8.47 -2.07
CA ARG A 207 24.54 9.28 -1.08
C ARG A 207 23.35 8.52 -0.49
N SER A 208 22.55 7.86 -1.32
CA SER A 208 21.38 7.11 -0.86
C SER A 208 21.79 5.95 0.04
N ALA A 209 22.91 5.27 -0.26
CA ALA A 209 23.48 4.25 0.62
C ALA A 209 23.88 4.84 1.98
N CYS A 210 24.58 5.98 2.00
CA CYS A 210 24.94 6.68 3.24
C CYS A 210 23.70 7.08 4.06
N GLU A 211 22.68 7.68 3.43
CA GLU A 211 21.45 8.11 4.11
C GLU A 211 20.63 6.91 4.65
N ALA A 212 20.57 5.80 3.91
CA ALA A 212 19.89 4.58 4.35
C ALA A 212 20.54 4.00 5.62
N LEU A 213 21.88 3.96 5.65
CA LEU A 213 22.63 3.49 6.81
C LEU A 213 22.47 4.43 8.01
N GLU A 214 22.53 5.74 7.80
CA GLU A 214 22.30 6.70 8.88
C GLU A 214 20.89 6.57 9.45
N ARG A 215 19.85 6.43 8.61
CA ARG A 215 18.48 6.17 9.10
C ARG A 215 18.43 4.90 9.92
N ARG A 216 19.08 3.82 9.47
CA ARG A 216 19.16 2.56 10.23
C ARG A 216 19.85 2.76 11.57
N LEU A 217 20.99 3.44 11.58
CA LEU A 217 21.77 3.72 12.78
C LEU A 217 21.02 4.62 13.77
N TYR A 218 20.38 5.70 13.31
CA TYR A 218 19.57 6.58 14.17
C TYR A 218 18.29 5.89 14.65
N SER A 219 17.67 5.03 13.84
CA SER A 219 16.52 4.22 14.30
C SER A 219 16.94 3.18 15.34
N SER A 220 18.17 2.67 15.27
CA SER A 220 18.77 1.78 16.28
C SER A 220 19.32 2.52 17.51
N GLN A 221 19.48 3.85 17.42
CA GLN A 221 19.97 4.74 18.49
C GLN A 221 18.86 5.52 19.19
N VAL A 222 17.59 5.17 18.99
CA VAL A 222 16.54 5.59 19.94
C VAL A 222 17.01 5.08 21.30
N PRO A 223 17.41 5.95 22.24
CA PRO A 223 17.75 5.50 23.57
C PRO A 223 16.50 4.77 24.07
N ALA A 224 16.67 3.69 24.82
CA ALA A 224 15.64 3.31 25.76
C ALA A 224 15.44 4.54 26.66
N SER A 225 14.53 5.43 26.26
CA SER A 225 14.01 6.45 27.14
C SER A 225 13.52 5.68 28.37
N ASN A 226 13.52 6.31 29.54
CA ASN A 226 12.70 5.83 30.65
C ASN A 226 11.22 5.91 30.21
N GLU A 227 10.85 5.07 29.26
CA GLU A 227 9.54 4.90 28.68
C GLU A 227 8.77 4.32 29.85
N ASN A 228 7.94 5.17 30.44
CA ASN A 228 7.11 4.81 31.58
C ASN A 228 6.28 3.60 31.13
N LYS A 229 6.73 2.39 31.49
CA LYS A 229 6.21 1.12 30.95
C LYS A 229 4.70 1.05 31.10
N THR A 230 4.17 1.70 32.13
CA THR A 230 2.75 1.92 32.39
C THR A 230 2.00 2.56 31.22
N ILE A 231 2.55 3.61 30.58
CA ILE A 231 1.90 4.29 29.45
C ILE A 231 1.92 3.40 28.21
N LYS A 232 3.02 2.68 27.97
CA LYS A 232 3.12 1.72 26.86
C LYS A 232 2.15 0.56 27.02
N TYR A 233 2.07 -0.04 28.21
CA TYR A 233 1.10 -1.10 28.51
C TYR A 233 -0.34 -0.58 28.53
N ALA A 234 -0.58 0.65 28.99
CA ALA A 234 -1.89 1.28 28.90
C ALA A 234 -2.30 1.55 27.45
N PHE A 235 -1.38 1.98 26.59
CA PHE A 235 -1.64 2.19 25.17
C PHE A 235 -1.87 0.87 24.43
N ILE A 236 -1.04 -0.15 24.68
CA ILE A 236 -1.26 -1.50 24.13
C ILE A 236 -2.59 -2.07 24.63
N GLY A 237 -2.91 -1.90 25.92
CA GLY A 237 -4.18 -2.30 26.50
C GLY A 237 -5.36 -1.57 25.84
N PHE A 238 -5.25 -0.27 25.61
CA PHE A 238 -6.27 0.53 24.93
C PHE A 238 -6.44 0.11 23.46
N VAL A 239 -5.35 -0.14 22.74
CA VAL A 239 -5.40 -0.65 21.35
C VAL A 239 -6.05 -2.04 21.31
N LEU A 240 -5.71 -2.94 22.22
CA LEU A 240 -6.33 -4.27 22.29
C LEU A 240 -7.81 -4.18 22.70
N LEU A 241 -8.17 -3.26 23.59
CA LEU A 241 -9.55 -3.06 24.02
C LEU A 241 -10.41 -2.45 22.90
N THR A 242 -9.86 -1.49 22.14
CA THR A 242 -10.53 -0.92 20.97
C THR A 242 -10.66 -1.93 19.82
N LEU A 243 -9.63 -2.74 19.55
CA LEU A 243 -9.72 -3.85 18.60
C LEU A 243 -10.73 -4.90 19.05
N GLY A 244 -10.70 -5.29 20.32
CA GLY A 244 -11.65 -6.23 20.91
C GLY A 244 -13.08 -5.71 20.86
N TYR A 245 -13.28 -4.42 21.16
CA TYR A 245 -14.57 -3.75 21.06
C TYR A 245 -15.05 -3.68 19.60
N ALA A 246 -14.18 -3.33 18.66
CA ALA A 246 -14.52 -3.29 17.24
C ALA A 246 -14.94 -4.69 16.71
N VAL A 247 -14.20 -5.74 17.09
CA VAL A 247 -14.56 -7.13 16.76
C VAL A 247 -15.88 -7.53 17.42
N PHE A 248 -16.09 -7.18 18.69
CA PHE A 248 -17.35 -7.45 19.40
C PHE A 248 -18.53 -6.73 18.74
N THR A 249 -18.39 -5.46 18.38
CA THR A 249 -19.44 -4.71 17.67
C THR A 249 -19.67 -5.21 16.25
N TRP A 250 -18.66 -5.75 15.59
CA TRP A 250 -18.82 -6.33 14.25
C TRP A 250 -19.51 -7.70 14.31
N LEU A 251 -19.15 -8.54 15.28
CA LEU A 251 -19.79 -9.84 15.50
C LEU A 251 -21.24 -9.71 15.99
N ASN A 252 -21.55 -8.67 16.76
CA ASN A 252 -22.88 -8.37 17.26
C ASN A 252 -23.56 -7.23 16.49
N ARG A 253 -23.14 -6.98 15.23
CA ARG A 253 -23.85 -6.02 14.38
C ARG A 253 -25.13 -6.69 13.87
N ASP A 254 -26.23 -5.95 13.92
CA ASP A 254 -27.48 -6.34 13.28
C ASP A 254 -27.22 -6.62 11.80
N ARG A 255 -27.65 -7.80 11.36
CA ARG A 255 -27.50 -8.20 9.96
C ARG A 255 -28.52 -7.45 9.13
N THR A 256 -28.07 -6.97 7.97
CA THR A 256 -29.01 -6.31 7.05
C THR A 256 -29.96 -7.34 6.43
N PRO A 257 -31.20 -6.99 6.05
CA PRO A 257 -32.12 -7.94 5.40
C PRO A 257 -31.55 -8.60 4.14
N ALA A 258 -30.58 -7.95 3.46
CA ALA A 258 -29.81 -8.55 2.37
C ALA A 258 -28.96 -9.74 2.85
N GLU A 259 -28.23 -9.58 3.96
CA GLU A 259 -27.44 -10.65 4.58
C GLU A 259 -28.35 -11.77 5.11
N VAL A 260 -29.55 -11.44 5.61
CA VAL A 260 -30.57 -12.42 6.02
C VAL A 260 -31.01 -13.24 4.81
N TYR A 261 -31.32 -12.60 3.68
CA TYR A 261 -31.73 -13.28 2.45
C TYR A 261 -30.64 -14.21 1.91
N ASP A 262 -29.41 -13.71 1.75
CA ASP A 262 -28.30 -14.46 1.14
C ASP A 262 -27.94 -15.71 1.95
N ASN A 263 -28.11 -15.68 3.27
CA ASN A 263 -27.85 -16.83 4.14
C ASN A 263 -28.92 -17.94 4.05
N ASN A 264 -30.12 -17.61 3.57
CA ASN A 264 -31.29 -18.51 3.63
C ASN A 264 -31.83 -18.92 2.26
N PHE A 265 -31.56 -18.16 1.19
CA PHE A 265 -31.99 -18.55 -0.15
C PHE A 265 -30.99 -19.50 -0.81
N GLN A 266 -31.36 -20.79 -0.84
CA GLN A 266 -30.65 -21.83 -1.57
C GLN A 266 -31.57 -22.40 -2.65
N PRO A 267 -31.46 -21.92 -3.91
CA PRO A 267 -32.28 -22.45 -4.98
C PRO A 267 -31.93 -23.92 -5.25
N PRO A 268 -32.87 -24.74 -5.75
CA PRO A 268 -32.53 -26.07 -6.25
C PRO A 268 -31.52 -25.95 -7.39
N ALA A 269 -30.63 -26.94 -7.53
CA ALA A 269 -29.63 -26.97 -8.59
C ALA A 269 -30.22 -27.29 -9.98
N SER A 270 -31.43 -27.83 -10.01
CA SER A 270 -32.10 -28.40 -11.17
C SER A 270 -33.60 -28.40 -10.92
N ILE A 271 -34.37 -27.91 -11.89
CA ILE A 271 -35.84 -27.92 -11.85
C ILE A 271 -36.33 -29.36 -11.86
N LEU A 272 -35.80 -30.19 -12.76
CA LEU A 272 -36.27 -31.57 -12.92
C LEU A 272 -35.96 -32.44 -11.71
N ASP A 273 -34.77 -32.28 -11.11
CA ASP A 273 -34.35 -33.11 -9.97
C ASP A 273 -35.09 -32.72 -8.69
N ASP A 274 -35.24 -31.41 -8.44
CA ASP A 274 -36.04 -30.91 -7.32
C ASP A 274 -37.50 -31.35 -7.45
N MET A 275 -38.05 -31.23 -8.66
CA MET A 275 -39.40 -31.65 -8.95
C MET A 275 -39.58 -33.15 -8.70
N ALA A 276 -38.64 -33.98 -9.17
CA ALA A 276 -38.67 -35.42 -8.90
C ALA A 276 -38.59 -35.74 -7.40
N ALA A 277 -37.79 -35.00 -6.63
CA ALA A 277 -37.70 -35.15 -5.18
C ALA A 277 -39.02 -34.80 -4.49
N ARG A 278 -39.65 -33.67 -4.84
CA ARG A 278 -40.97 -33.28 -4.30
C ARG A 278 -42.03 -34.34 -4.59
N TYR A 279 -42.05 -34.86 -5.81
CA TYR A 279 -42.98 -35.91 -6.21
C TYR A 279 -42.76 -37.26 -5.55
N ALA A 280 -41.56 -37.57 -5.07
CA ALA A 280 -41.31 -38.82 -4.36
C ALA A 280 -42.09 -38.90 -3.03
N HIS A 281 -42.52 -37.76 -2.50
CA HIS A 281 -43.29 -37.64 -1.27
C HIS A 281 -44.81 -37.57 -1.50
N ASP A 282 -45.26 -37.41 -2.75
CA ASP A 282 -46.68 -37.34 -3.08
C ASP A 282 -47.31 -38.75 -3.00
N SER A 283 -48.44 -38.84 -2.29
CA SER A 283 -49.21 -40.08 -2.15
C SER A 283 -49.80 -40.58 -3.49
N VAL A 284 -49.91 -39.70 -4.48
CA VAL A 284 -50.35 -39.99 -5.85
C VAL A 284 -49.39 -39.34 -6.84
N ALA A 285 -48.67 -40.15 -7.62
CA ALA A 285 -47.81 -39.65 -8.67
C ALA A 285 -48.66 -38.96 -9.76
N PRO A 286 -48.43 -37.68 -10.08
CA PRO A 286 -49.21 -37.01 -11.10
C PRO A 286 -48.87 -37.54 -12.49
N VAL A 287 -49.90 -37.81 -13.26
CA VAL A 287 -49.77 -38.17 -14.68
C VAL A 287 -49.46 -36.89 -15.45
N ARG A 288 -48.19 -36.69 -15.81
CA ARG A 288 -47.77 -35.56 -16.62
C ARG A 288 -47.81 -35.90 -18.12
N PRO A 289 -48.50 -35.07 -18.94
CA PRO A 289 -48.40 -35.17 -20.38
C PRO A 289 -46.94 -35.04 -20.83
N GLU A 290 -46.57 -35.76 -21.89
CA GLU A 290 -45.22 -35.72 -22.47
C GLU A 290 -44.77 -34.28 -22.80
N LEU A 291 -45.70 -33.44 -23.22
CA LEU A 291 -45.47 -32.02 -23.51
C LEU A 291 -44.96 -31.23 -22.30
N CYS A 292 -45.48 -31.50 -21.09
CA CYS A 292 -45.00 -30.86 -19.86
C CYS A 292 -43.55 -31.27 -19.55
N THR A 293 -43.20 -32.54 -19.76
CA THR A 293 -41.83 -33.04 -19.55
C THR A 293 -40.86 -32.40 -20.52
N ILE A 294 -41.22 -32.27 -21.79
CA ILE A 294 -40.40 -31.59 -22.81
C ILE A 294 -40.20 -30.12 -22.41
N ALA A 295 -41.27 -29.41 -22.07
CA ALA A 295 -41.19 -28.00 -21.69
C ALA A 295 -40.31 -27.77 -20.45
N PHE A 296 -40.46 -28.59 -19.39
CA PHE A 296 -39.59 -28.50 -18.22
C PHE A 296 -38.14 -28.89 -18.53
N SER A 297 -37.89 -29.83 -19.43
CA SER A 297 -36.51 -30.18 -19.82
C SER A 297 -35.79 -29.00 -20.49
N GLN A 298 -36.52 -28.21 -21.28
CA GLN A 298 -35.99 -27.02 -21.91
C GLN A 298 -35.73 -25.91 -20.88
N ALA A 299 -36.67 -25.65 -19.97
CA ALA A 299 -36.49 -24.70 -18.88
C ALA A 299 -35.30 -25.08 -17.98
N ASP A 300 -35.19 -26.36 -17.62
CA ASP A 300 -34.11 -26.89 -16.78
C ASP A 300 -32.73 -26.75 -17.43
N ALA A 301 -32.64 -26.93 -18.76
CA ALA A 301 -31.40 -26.74 -19.50
C ALA A 301 -30.88 -25.30 -19.42
N TYR A 302 -31.78 -24.30 -19.47
CA TYR A 302 -31.42 -22.89 -19.26
C TYR A 302 -31.11 -22.60 -17.78
N TYR A 303 -31.92 -23.15 -16.88
CA TYR A 303 -31.76 -22.98 -15.44
C TYR A 303 -30.39 -23.48 -14.94
N LYS A 304 -29.97 -24.68 -15.36
CA LYS A 304 -28.65 -25.26 -15.03
C LYS A 304 -27.47 -24.42 -15.53
N LYS A 305 -27.66 -23.69 -16.63
CA LYS A 305 -26.66 -22.75 -17.17
C LYS A 305 -26.70 -21.38 -16.51
N ARG A 306 -27.63 -21.14 -15.59
CA ARG A 306 -27.92 -19.84 -14.97
C ARG A 306 -28.38 -18.77 -15.98
N GLU A 307 -28.95 -19.22 -17.10
CA GLU A 307 -29.59 -18.37 -18.11
C GLU A 307 -31.02 -18.04 -17.64
N TRP A 308 -31.12 -17.20 -16.60
CA TRP A 308 -32.36 -17.02 -15.84
C TRP A 308 -33.51 -16.40 -16.65
N ARG A 309 -33.20 -15.50 -17.60
CA ARG A 309 -34.22 -14.87 -18.43
C ARG A 309 -34.83 -15.87 -19.42
N GLU A 310 -33.98 -16.71 -19.98
CA GLU A 310 -34.34 -17.78 -20.90
C GLU A 310 -35.14 -18.86 -20.19
N ALA A 311 -34.72 -19.24 -18.97
CA ALA A 311 -35.47 -20.15 -18.10
C ALA A 311 -36.85 -19.56 -17.74
N ALA A 312 -36.92 -18.29 -17.34
CA ALA A 312 -38.17 -17.61 -17.05
C ALA A 312 -39.09 -17.55 -18.27
N SER A 313 -38.55 -17.26 -19.46
CA SER A 313 -39.33 -17.25 -20.71
C SER A 313 -39.87 -18.63 -21.06
N ALA A 314 -39.08 -19.69 -20.86
CA ALA A 314 -39.53 -21.06 -21.10
C ALA A 314 -40.64 -21.47 -20.13
N LEU A 315 -40.52 -21.12 -18.84
CA LEU A 315 -41.54 -21.39 -17.82
C LEU A 315 -42.82 -20.57 -18.06
N ALA A 316 -42.69 -19.30 -18.43
CA ALA A 316 -43.84 -18.44 -18.75
C ALA A 316 -44.61 -18.94 -19.98
N GLY A 317 -43.92 -19.54 -20.97
CA GLY A 317 -44.56 -20.19 -22.11
C GLY A 317 -45.48 -21.37 -21.73
N MET A 318 -45.34 -21.92 -20.52
CA MET A 318 -46.18 -23.01 -20.03
C MET A 318 -47.53 -22.52 -19.46
N MET A 319 -47.80 -21.20 -19.48
CA MET A 319 -49.08 -20.62 -19.07
C MET A 319 -50.19 -20.76 -20.13
N GLU A 320 -49.88 -21.36 -21.28
CA GLU A 320 -50.87 -21.68 -22.30
C GLU A 320 -51.86 -22.77 -21.83
N ASP A 321 -53.12 -22.70 -22.29
CA ASP A 321 -54.19 -23.64 -21.91
C ASP A 321 -53.85 -25.11 -22.21
N SER A 322 -52.98 -25.37 -23.19
CA SER A 322 -52.52 -26.69 -23.58
C SER A 322 -51.67 -27.40 -22.51
N LEU A 323 -51.17 -26.65 -21.53
CA LEU A 323 -50.26 -27.11 -20.48
C LEU A 323 -50.83 -26.92 -19.06
N ILE A 324 -52.16 -26.76 -18.94
CA ILE A 324 -52.85 -26.49 -17.67
C ILE A 324 -52.45 -27.46 -16.53
N SER A 325 -52.19 -28.73 -16.87
CA SER A 325 -51.78 -29.77 -15.91
C SER A 325 -50.43 -29.52 -15.22
N CYS A 326 -49.57 -28.65 -15.76
CA CYS A 326 -48.27 -28.33 -15.19
C CYS A 326 -48.07 -26.83 -14.90
N GLN A 327 -49.12 -26.01 -15.00
CA GLN A 327 -49.02 -24.57 -14.75
C GLN A 327 -48.59 -24.24 -13.32
N SER A 328 -49.11 -24.94 -12.31
CA SER A 328 -48.71 -24.72 -10.91
C SER A 328 -47.23 -24.97 -10.67
N ASP A 329 -46.67 -26.04 -11.26
CA ASP A 329 -45.23 -26.32 -11.20
C ASP A 329 -44.42 -25.26 -11.94
N ALA A 330 -44.90 -24.81 -13.10
CA ALA A 330 -44.22 -23.76 -13.86
C ALA A 330 -44.22 -22.42 -13.12
N LEU A 331 -45.34 -22.04 -12.49
CA LEU A 331 -45.45 -20.87 -11.62
C LEU A 331 -44.51 -20.97 -10.41
N PHE A 332 -44.42 -22.15 -9.80
CA PHE A 332 -43.54 -22.39 -8.66
C PHE A 332 -42.07 -22.14 -9.01
N TYR A 333 -41.58 -22.75 -10.10
CA TYR A 333 -40.20 -22.53 -10.53
C TYR A 333 -39.96 -21.14 -11.10
N LEU A 334 -40.97 -20.53 -11.73
CA LEU A 334 -40.88 -19.14 -12.18
C LEU A 334 -40.72 -18.19 -10.98
N ALA A 335 -41.35 -18.50 -9.84
CA ALA A 335 -41.15 -17.73 -8.62
C ALA A 335 -39.71 -17.84 -8.09
N ILE A 336 -39.12 -19.03 -8.09
CA ILE A 336 -37.71 -19.25 -7.70
C ILE A 336 -36.77 -18.50 -8.64
N VAL A 337 -37.02 -18.54 -9.95
CA VAL A 337 -36.25 -17.79 -10.94
C VAL A 337 -36.43 -16.28 -10.75
N GLY A 338 -37.62 -15.81 -10.38
CA GLY A 338 -37.87 -14.42 -10.02
C GLY A 338 -36.97 -13.92 -8.89
N LEU A 339 -36.78 -14.75 -7.85
CA LEU A 339 -35.85 -14.47 -6.76
C LEU A 339 -34.39 -14.39 -7.25
N GLN A 340 -33.97 -15.29 -8.15
CA GLN A 340 -32.63 -15.24 -8.78
C GLN A 340 -32.42 -14.00 -9.65
N MET A 341 -33.48 -13.49 -10.26
CA MET A 341 -33.45 -12.31 -11.12
C MET A 341 -33.60 -10.99 -10.37
N ASP A 342 -33.61 -11.02 -9.03
CA ASP A 342 -33.86 -9.86 -8.17
C ASP A 342 -35.22 -9.18 -8.47
N ARG A 343 -36.24 -10.01 -8.68
CA ARG A 343 -37.63 -9.60 -8.94
C ARG A 343 -38.59 -10.28 -7.96
N PRO A 344 -38.54 -9.93 -6.66
CA PRO A 344 -39.37 -10.57 -5.65
C PRO A 344 -40.88 -10.37 -5.87
N GLU A 345 -41.29 -9.30 -6.56
CA GLU A 345 -42.69 -9.05 -6.90
C GLU A 345 -43.23 -10.11 -7.87
N LEU A 346 -42.41 -10.53 -8.84
CA LEU A 346 -42.74 -11.62 -9.75
C LEU A 346 -42.92 -12.93 -8.98
N SER A 347 -42.07 -13.18 -8.00
CA SER A 347 -42.16 -14.37 -7.14
C SER A 347 -43.46 -14.41 -6.36
N ILE A 348 -43.86 -13.29 -5.76
CA ILE A 348 -45.13 -13.17 -5.04
C ILE A 348 -46.32 -13.36 -5.98
N GLU A 349 -46.30 -12.73 -7.16
CA GLU A 349 -47.36 -12.86 -8.16
C GLU A 349 -47.52 -14.33 -8.60
N CYS A 350 -46.42 -15.02 -8.89
CA CYS A 350 -46.46 -16.41 -9.31
C CYS A 350 -46.99 -17.33 -8.20
N ILE A 351 -46.51 -17.17 -6.98
CA ILE A 351 -46.95 -17.95 -5.81
C ILE A 351 -48.45 -17.74 -5.55
N SER A 352 -48.94 -16.51 -5.68
CA SER A 352 -50.35 -16.18 -5.44
C SER A 352 -51.34 -16.85 -6.41
N LYS A 353 -50.85 -17.30 -7.57
CA LYS A 353 -51.65 -17.99 -8.60
C LYS A 353 -51.67 -19.52 -8.44
N ILE A 354 -50.91 -20.07 -7.48
CA ILE A 354 -50.88 -21.51 -7.22
C ILE A 354 -52.00 -21.85 -6.23
N GLU A 355 -53.03 -22.56 -6.71
CA GLU A 355 -54.18 -22.96 -5.89
C GLU A 355 -53.97 -24.26 -5.12
N ASP A 356 -53.00 -25.08 -5.54
CA ASP A 356 -52.71 -26.40 -4.95
C ASP A 356 -51.85 -26.28 -3.68
N LEU A 357 -52.51 -25.87 -2.58
CA LEU A 357 -51.85 -25.70 -1.29
C LEU A 357 -51.47 -27.02 -0.62
N GLU A 358 -52.14 -28.13 -0.93
CA GLU A 358 -51.82 -29.44 -0.35
C GLU A 358 -50.46 -29.92 -0.81
N ARG A 359 -50.13 -29.67 -2.08
CA ARG A 359 -48.90 -30.14 -2.69
C ARG A 359 -47.70 -29.20 -2.51
N PHE A 360 -47.93 -27.90 -2.50
CA PHE A 360 -46.85 -26.91 -2.42
C PHE A 360 -46.77 -26.19 -1.06
N GLY A 361 -47.72 -26.43 -0.15
CA GLY A 361 -48.02 -25.59 1.02
C GLY A 361 -46.81 -25.00 1.73
N GLU A 362 -45.93 -25.82 2.31
CA GLU A 362 -44.77 -25.32 3.05
C GLU A 362 -43.75 -24.57 2.18
N ASP A 363 -43.53 -25.01 0.94
CA ASP A 363 -42.62 -24.38 -0.01
C ASP A 363 -43.13 -23.00 -0.45
N LEU A 364 -44.44 -22.85 -0.65
CA LEU A 364 -45.04 -21.55 -1.02
C LEU A 364 -44.81 -20.52 0.07
N TYR A 365 -45.07 -20.89 1.33
CA TYR A 365 -44.84 -19.97 2.45
C TYR A 365 -43.36 -19.61 2.59
N TRP A 366 -42.46 -20.58 2.38
CA TRP A 366 -41.02 -20.36 2.45
C TRP A 366 -40.53 -19.37 1.39
N TYR A 367 -40.80 -19.64 0.11
CA TYR A 367 -40.34 -18.76 -0.98
C TYR A 367 -41.05 -17.40 -0.99
N MET A 368 -42.30 -17.33 -0.52
CA MET A 368 -42.99 -16.05 -0.31
C MET A 368 -42.34 -15.24 0.81
N ALA A 369 -41.95 -15.88 1.93
CA ALA A 369 -41.21 -15.20 2.99
C ALA A 369 -39.86 -14.66 2.48
N LEU A 370 -39.10 -15.46 1.72
CA LEU A 370 -37.86 -15.01 1.10
C LEU A 370 -38.06 -13.85 0.12
N ALA A 371 -39.16 -13.82 -0.63
CA ALA A 371 -39.49 -12.69 -1.49
C ALA A 371 -39.71 -11.40 -0.71
N TYR A 372 -40.49 -11.43 0.38
CA TYR A 372 -40.68 -10.26 1.24
C TYR A 372 -39.40 -9.82 1.94
N VAL A 373 -38.53 -10.76 2.36
CA VAL A 373 -37.22 -10.43 2.93
C VAL A 373 -36.33 -9.73 1.89
N LYS A 374 -36.37 -10.19 0.64
CA LYS A 374 -35.67 -9.53 -0.47
C LYS A 374 -36.22 -8.14 -0.76
N MET A 375 -37.54 -7.96 -0.70
CA MET A 375 -38.16 -6.63 -0.78
C MET A 375 -37.69 -5.73 0.37
N ALA A 376 -37.66 -6.23 1.61
CA ALA A 376 -37.16 -5.49 2.77
C ALA A 376 -35.66 -5.14 2.68
N ALA A 377 -34.88 -5.92 1.92
CA ALA A 377 -33.50 -5.59 1.60
C ALA A 377 -33.37 -4.40 0.66
N ASN A 378 -34.33 -4.23 -0.26
CA ASN A 378 -34.39 -3.12 -1.20
C ASN A 378 -35.07 -1.88 -0.60
N ASP A 379 -36.10 -2.08 0.24
CA ASP A 379 -36.86 -1.05 0.94
C ASP A 379 -37.03 -1.43 2.43
N PRO A 380 -36.27 -0.81 3.36
CA PRO A 380 -36.36 -1.12 4.79
C PRO A 380 -37.74 -0.89 5.43
N SER A 381 -38.64 -0.13 4.79
CA SER A 381 -40.00 0.06 5.29
C SER A 381 -40.86 -1.21 5.23
N GLU A 382 -40.48 -2.18 4.40
CA GLU A 382 -41.16 -3.47 4.24
C GLU A 382 -40.78 -4.51 5.30
N LYS A 383 -39.89 -4.17 6.24
CA LYS A 383 -39.36 -5.09 7.26
C LYS A 383 -40.45 -5.75 8.13
N ASP A 384 -41.48 -5.00 8.51
CA ASP A 384 -42.61 -5.54 9.27
C ASP A 384 -43.49 -6.51 8.44
N ILE A 385 -43.50 -6.35 7.11
CA ILE A 385 -44.18 -7.28 6.20
C ILE A 385 -43.36 -8.56 6.07
N ALA A 386 -42.04 -8.42 5.88
CA ALA A 386 -41.10 -9.54 5.85
C ALA A 386 -41.17 -10.38 7.13
N ARG A 387 -41.13 -9.76 8.31
CA ARG A 387 -41.24 -10.46 9.61
C ARG A 387 -42.52 -11.29 9.68
N ARG A 388 -43.68 -10.70 9.35
CA ARG A 388 -44.96 -11.42 9.34
C ARG A 388 -45.00 -12.56 8.33
N ALA A 389 -44.33 -12.42 7.19
CA ALA A 389 -44.24 -13.49 6.20
C ALA A 389 -43.38 -14.66 6.72
N VAL A 390 -42.27 -14.37 7.40
CA VAL A 390 -41.41 -15.38 8.05
C VAL A 390 -42.13 -16.07 9.21
N GLU A 391 -42.90 -15.34 10.03
CA GLU A 391 -43.74 -15.93 11.10
C GLU A 391 -44.75 -16.94 10.52
N ARG A 392 -45.37 -16.59 9.38
CA ARG A 392 -46.27 -17.51 8.66
C ARG A 392 -45.52 -18.72 8.09
N ALA A 393 -44.31 -18.56 7.58
CA ALA A 393 -43.51 -19.69 7.13
C ALA A 393 -43.14 -20.61 8.30
N LEU A 394 -42.73 -20.05 9.44
CA LEU A 394 -42.40 -20.81 10.66
C LEU A 394 -43.60 -21.60 11.21
N SER A 395 -44.81 -21.03 11.14
CA SER A 395 -46.02 -21.72 11.61
C SER A 395 -46.47 -22.86 10.70
N ASN A 396 -46.03 -22.89 9.44
CA ASN A 396 -46.48 -23.85 8.42
C ASN A 396 -45.41 -24.86 7.99
N THR A 397 -44.14 -24.66 8.35
CA THR A 397 -43.04 -25.58 7.99
C THR A 397 -42.82 -26.66 9.04
N GLU A 398 -42.79 -27.92 8.58
CA GLU A 398 -42.45 -29.08 9.42
C GLU A 398 -40.97 -29.46 9.33
N ILE A 399 -40.28 -29.00 8.27
CA ILE A 399 -38.83 -29.21 8.07
C ILE A 399 -38.01 -28.54 9.20
N PRO A 400 -37.30 -29.30 10.04
CA PRO A 400 -36.55 -28.76 11.18
C PRO A 400 -35.52 -27.69 10.78
N GLU A 401 -34.83 -27.87 9.66
CA GLU A 401 -33.83 -26.93 9.16
C GLU A 401 -34.46 -25.57 8.83
N ARG A 402 -35.62 -25.56 8.16
CA ARG A 402 -36.34 -24.32 7.82
C ARG A 402 -36.93 -23.63 9.04
N ARG A 403 -37.32 -24.39 10.08
CA ARG A 403 -37.76 -23.81 11.35
C ARG A 403 -36.64 -23.03 12.03
N VAL A 404 -35.46 -23.62 12.14
CA VAL A 404 -34.27 -22.96 12.71
C VAL A 404 -33.87 -21.73 11.88
N GLN A 405 -33.93 -21.84 10.56
CA GLN A 405 -33.67 -20.71 9.67
C GLN A 405 -34.70 -19.59 9.87
N ALA A 406 -36.00 -19.91 9.92
CA ALA A 406 -37.05 -18.92 10.13
C ALA A 406 -36.95 -18.25 11.50
N GLU A 407 -36.68 -18.99 12.58
CA GLU A 407 -36.45 -18.44 13.92
C GLU A 407 -35.29 -17.43 13.92
N LYS A 408 -34.16 -17.81 13.29
CA LYS A 408 -33.01 -16.93 13.13
C LYS A 408 -33.32 -15.69 12.29
N MET A 409 -34.08 -15.85 11.21
CA MET A 409 -34.52 -14.72 10.37
C MET A 409 -35.41 -13.77 11.17
N LEU A 410 -36.27 -14.27 12.07
CA LEU A 410 -37.09 -13.42 12.93
C LEU A 410 -36.28 -12.63 13.94
N GLU A 411 -35.26 -13.24 14.56
CA GLU A 411 -34.31 -12.54 15.43
C GLU A 411 -33.61 -11.41 14.67
N GLU A 412 -33.11 -11.69 13.47
CA GLU A 412 -32.40 -10.72 12.61
C GLU A 412 -33.34 -9.63 12.04
N LEU A 413 -34.66 -9.85 12.01
CA LEU A 413 -35.67 -8.88 11.54
C LEU A 413 -36.41 -8.16 12.68
N ALA A 414 -36.19 -8.51 13.95
CA ALA A 414 -36.92 -7.95 15.10
C ALA A 414 -36.36 -6.59 15.58
N GLU A 415 -35.09 -6.32 15.33
CA GLU A 415 -34.35 -5.08 15.63
C GLU A 415 -34.04 -4.39 14.33
#